data_AF-A0A519R8Z2-F1
#
_entry.id   AF-A0A519R8Z2-F1
#
_cell.length_a   1.000
_cell.length_b   1.000
_cell.length_c   1.000
_cell.angle_alpha   90.00
_cell.angle_beta   90.00
_cell.angle_gamma   90.00
#
_symmetry.space_group_name_H-M   'P 1'
#
loop_
_entity.id
_entity.type
_entity.pdbx_description
1 polymer ?
#
loop_
_entity_poly.entity_id
_entity_poly.type
_entity_poly.pdbx_seq_one_letter_code
_entity_poly.pdbx_strand_id
1 'polypeptide(L)'
;MSITLKQIQAIGHFLSYYRSDLIYINQFQDFKRGNISAENYIKKDIGSFYSFLIEFRVVRNFPSGTVHKLLAETAEWIKTAEADNVDLFAAKLANEGLTRGNLMVSMASKILFPL
;
A
#
# COMPACT_ATOMS: atom_id res chain seq x y z
N MET A 1 -10.09 -18.91 -30.46
CA MET A 1 -8.95 -19.59 -29.79
C MET A 1 -9.50 -20.23 -28.52
N SER A 2 -9.44 -21.56 -28.39
CA SER A 2 -9.99 -22.30 -27.23
C SER A 2 -8.94 -22.36 -26.11
N ILE A 3 -9.32 -22.01 -24.88
CA ILE A 3 -8.46 -22.13 -23.70
C ILE A 3 -8.35 -23.61 -23.30
N THR A 4 -7.13 -24.11 -23.17
CA THR A 4 -6.84 -25.50 -22.76
C THR A 4 -6.92 -25.67 -21.24
N LEU A 5 -7.16 -26.90 -20.77
CA LEU A 5 -7.18 -27.22 -19.33
C LEU A 5 -5.89 -26.79 -18.60
N LYS A 6 -4.73 -26.92 -19.27
CA LYS A 6 -3.44 -26.46 -18.73
C LYS A 6 -3.38 -24.95 -18.53
N GLN A 7 -3.96 -24.18 -19.46
CA GLN A 7 -4.04 -22.73 -19.33
C GLN A 7 -4.98 -22.32 -18.20
N ILE A 8 -6.11 -23.01 -18.01
CA ILE A 8 -7.02 -22.77 -16.88
C ILE A 8 -6.31 -23.03 -15.55
N GLN A 9 -5.58 -24.15 -15.43
CA GLN A 9 -4.82 -24.48 -14.23
C GLN A 9 -3.70 -23.47 -13.96
N ALA A 10 -2.94 -23.07 -14.98
CA ALA A 10 -1.89 -22.07 -14.84
C ALA A 10 -2.44 -20.72 -14.35
N ILE A 11 -3.58 -20.28 -14.90
CA ILE A 11 -4.28 -19.07 -14.46
C ILE A 11 -4.77 -19.22 -13.02
N GLY A 12 -5.36 -20.37 -12.66
CA GLY A 12 -5.80 -20.64 -11.30
C GLY A 12 -4.66 -20.58 -10.27
N HIS A 13 -3.50 -21.17 -10.60
CA HIS A 13 -2.31 -21.10 -9.75
C HIS A 13 -1.77 -19.67 -9.63
N PHE A 14 -1.70 -18.93 -10.75
CA PHE A 14 -1.29 -17.54 -10.74
C PHE A 14 -2.21 -16.70 -9.84
N LEU A 15 -3.53 -16.77 -10.03
CA LEU A 15 -4.50 -16.02 -9.23
C LEU A 15 -4.46 -16.42 -7.75
N SER A 16 -4.24 -17.70 -7.44
CA SER A 16 -4.09 -18.16 -6.06
C SER A 16 -2.82 -17.64 -5.41
N TYR A 17 -1.72 -17.54 -6.16
CA TYR A 17 -0.44 -17.05 -5.66
C TYR A 17 -0.49 -15.56 -5.36
N TYR A 18 -1.11 -14.78 -6.26
CA TYR A 18 -1.23 -13.32 -6.15
C TYR A 18 -2.52 -12.85 -5.49
N ARG A 19 -3.27 -13.75 -4.85
CA ARG A 19 -4.60 -13.43 -4.32
C ARG A 19 -4.57 -12.26 -3.33
N SER A 20 -3.59 -12.25 -2.43
CA SER A 20 -3.40 -11.17 -1.47
C SER A 20 -3.07 -9.85 -2.17
N ASP A 21 -2.09 -9.86 -3.11
CA ASP A 21 -1.70 -8.69 -3.88
C ASP A 21 -2.91 -8.07 -4.60
N LEU A 22 -3.70 -8.90 -5.30
CA LEU A 22 -4.90 -8.47 -6.02
C LEU A 22 -5.97 -7.85 -5.08
N ILE A 23 -6.11 -8.36 -3.85
CA ILE A 23 -7.01 -7.76 -2.85
C ILE A 23 -6.53 -6.36 -2.47
N TYR A 24 -5.23 -6.18 -2.19
CA TYR A 24 -4.66 -4.89 -1.81
C TYR A 24 -4.74 -3.86 -2.95
N ILE A 25 -4.42 -4.28 -4.18
CA ILE A 25 -4.56 -3.44 -5.38
C ILE A 25 -6.03 -3.00 -5.52
N ASN A 26 -6.99 -3.92 -5.41
CA ASN A 26 -8.40 -3.58 -5.57
C ASN A 26 -8.87 -2.60 -4.48
N GLN A 27 -8.54 -2.83 -3.22
CA GLN A 27 -8.89 -1.91 -2.13
C GLN A 27 -8.27 -0.51 -2.32
N PHE A 28 -7.03 -0.44 -2.79
CA PHE A 28 -6.39 0.84 -3.09
C PHE A 28 -7.07 1.58 -4.25
N GLN A 29 -7.44 0.88 -5.33
CA GLN A 29 -8.19 1.48 -6.44
C GLN A 29 -9.57 1.96 -6.02
N ASP A 30 -10.28 1.18 -5.20
CA ASP A 30 -11.56 1.58 -4.64
C ASP A 30 -11.43 2.83 -3.74
N PHE A 31 -10.36 2.92 -2.95
CA PHE A 31 -10.04 4.13 -2.20
C PHE A 31 -9.78 5.33 -3.12
N LYS A 32 -8.93 5.21 -4.16
CA LYS A 32 -8.64 6.32 -5.10
C LYS A 32 -9.88 6.78 -5.87
N ARG A 33 -10.86 5.89 -6.09
CA ARG A 33 -12.16 6.21 -6.73
C ARG A 33 -13.19 6.80 -5.76
N GLY A 34 -12.89 6.85 -4.47
CA GLY A 34 -13.80 7.33 -3.43
C GLY A 34 -14.88 6.30 -3.02
N ASN A 35 -14.73 5.04 -3.42
CA ASN A 35 -15.65 3.96 -3.05
C ASN A 35 -15.45 3.49 -1.59
N ILE A 36 -14.27 3.75 -1.02
CA ILE A 36 -13.91 3.45 0.36
C ILE A 36 -13.38 4.74 1.00
N SER A 37 -13.85 5.07 2.20
CA SER A 37 -13.35 6.24 2.94
C SER A 37 -11.92 6.03 3.43
N ALA A 38 -11.19 7.11 3.70
CA ALA A 38 -9.83 7.03 4.23
C ALA A 38 -9.79 6.26 5.57
N GLU A 39 -10.77 6.47 6.44
CA GLU A 39 -10.87 5.80 7.74
C GLU A 39 -11.04 4.28 7.58
N ASN A 40 -11.85 3.86 6.62
CA ASN A 40 -12.05 2.44 6.32
C ASN A 40 -10.81 1.81 5.67
N TYR A 41 -10.11 2.55 4.80
CA TYR A 41 -8.90 2.07 4.12
C TYR A 41 -7.73 1.81 5.10
N ILE A 42 -7.59 2.64 6.15
CA ILE A 42 -6.50 2.52 7.13
C ILE A 42 -6.85 1.65 8.36
N LYS A 43 -8.11 1.22 8.50
CA LYS A 43 -8.56 0.40 9.62
C LYS A 43 -7.90 -0.98 9.58
N LYS A 44 -7.58 -1.55 10.73
CA LYS A 44 -6.95 -2.88 10.85
C LYS A 44 -7.93 -4.01 10.52
N ASP A 45 -8.21 -4.19 9.23
CA ASP A 45 -9.05 -5.26 8.67
C ASP A 45 -8.29 -6.03 7.57
N ILE A 46 -8.80 -7.20 7.16
CA ILE A 46 -8.19 -8.01 6.09
C ILE A 46 -8.22 -7.23 4.77
N GLY A 47 -7.07 -7.18 4.08
CA GLY A 47 -6.92 -6.45 2.82
C GLY A 47 -6.73 -4.94 2.96
N SER A 48 -6.84 -4.38 4.18
CA SER A 48 -6.64 -2.95 4.44
C SER A 48 -5.21 -2.50 4.22
N PHE A 49 -5.00 -1.19 4.13
CA PHE A 49 -3.67 -0.60 4.08
C PHE A 49 -2.82 -0.92 5.30
N TYR A 50 -3.43 -1.03 6.49
CA TYR A 50 -2.73 -1.49 7.70
C TYR A 50 -2.16 -2.90 7.48
N SER A 51 -2.98 -3.82 6.99
CA SER A 51 -2.57 -5.21 6.75
C SER A 51 -1.49 -5.31 5.67
N PHE A 52 -1.59 -4.50 4.61
CA PHE A 52 -0.55 -4.35 3.59
C PHE A 52 0.81 -3.97 4.20
N LEU A 53 0.84 -2.93 5.04
CA LEU A 53 2.09 -2.46 5.65
C LEU A 53 2.80 -3.54 6.47
N ILE A 54 2.04 -4.42 7.13
CA ILE A 54 2.55 -5.55 7.90
C ILE A 54 2.99 -6.70 6.99
N GLU A 55 2.13 -7.15 6.08
CA GLU A 55 2.35 -8.33 5.21
C GLU A 55 3.56 -8.14 4.30
N PHE A 56 3.69 -6.95 3.69
CA PHE A 56 4.82 -6.60 2.82
C PHE A 56 6.04 -6.07 3.59
N ARG A 57 6.02 -6.18 4.93
CA ARG A 57 7.13 -5.81 5.82
C ARG A 57 7.58 -4.35 5.66
N VAL A 58 6.71 -3.48 5.15
CA VAL A 58 6.97 -2.04 4.97
C VAL A 58 7.29 -1.40 6.32
N VAL A 59 6.57 -1.79 7.38
CA VAL A 59 6.77 -1.31 8.76
C VAL A 59 8.17 -1.57 9.35
N ARG A 60 8.95 -2.52 8.80
CA ARG A 60 10.31 -2.81 9.33
C ARG A 60 11.27 -1.64 9.16
N ASN A 61 11.00 -0.75 8.21
CA ASN A 61 11.77 0.46 7.97
C ASN A 61 11.46 1.58 8.97
N PHE A 62 10.45 1.40 9.82
CA PHE A 62 9.97 2.40 10.74
C PHE A 62 10.35 2.05 12.19
N PRO A 63 10.52 3.04 13.09
CA PRO A 63 10.61 2.81 14.52
C PRO A 63 9.37 2.09 15.07
N SER A 64 9.51 1.36 16.18
CA SER A 64 8.36 0.73 16.82
C SER A 64 7.33 1.78 17.25
N GLY A 65 6.04 1.48 17.08
CA GLY A 65 4.95 2.37 17.47
C GLY A 65 4.62 3.50 16.49
N THR A 66 5.34 3.65 15.37
CA THR A 66 5.08 4.74 14.41
C THR A 66 4.08 4.38 13.30
N VAL A 67 3.57 3.14 13.27
CA VAL A 67 2.61 2.69 12.25
C VAL A 67 1.36 3.58 12.21
N HIS A 68 0.82 3.96 13.37
CA HIS A 68 -0.33 4.87 13.43
C HIS A 68 -0.02 6.26 12.89
N LYS A 69 1.18 6.77 13.17
CA LYS A 69 1.65 8.05 12.61
C LYS A 69 1.80 7.95 11.09
N LEU A 70 2.42 6.89 10.58
CA LEU A 70 2.53 6.65 9.14
C LEU A 70 1.16 6.61 8.45
N LEU A 71 0.19 5.92 9.05
CA LEU A 71 -1.17 5.85 8.51
C LEU A 71 -1.83 7.23 8.45
N ALA A 72 -1.70 8.03 9.52
CA ALA A 72 -2.22 9.39 9.56
C ALA A 72 -1.54 10.29 8.50
N GLU A 73 -0.21 10.27 8.42
CA GLU A 73 0.54 11.06 7.44
C GLU A 73 0.21 10.66 6.00
N THR A 74 0.03 9.36 5.75
CA THR A 74 -0.38 8.86 4.43
C THR A 74 -1.81 9.33 4.11
N ALA A 75 -2.73 9.24 5.07
CA ALA A 75 -4.12 9.66 4.90
C ALA A 75 -4.27 11.16 4.61
N GLU A 76 -3.40 11.99 5.17
CA GLU A 76 -3.36 13.42 4.85
C GLU A 76 -2.66 13.69 3.52
N TRP A 77 -1.55 13.00 3.24
CA TRP A 77 -0.78 13.15 2.01
C TRP A 77 -1.60 12.94 0.74
N ILE A 78 -2.38 11.85 0.72
CA ILE A 78 -3.18 11.45 -0.45
C ILE A 78 -4.34 12.40 -0.76
N LYS A 79 -4.64 13.36 0.12
CA LYS A 79 -5.63 14.43 -0.11
C LYS A 79 -5.03 15.68 -0.75
N THR A 80 -3.70 15.75 -0.88
CA THR A 80 -2.99 16.92 -1.41
C THR A 80 -2.90 16.88 -2.94
N ALA A 81 -2.53 18.01 -3.56
CA ALA A 81 -2.24 18.07 -4.99
C ALA A 81 -0.99 17.25 -5.39
N GLU A 82 -0.12 16.93 -4.42
CA GLU A 82 1.12 16.19 -4.61
C GLU A 82 0.96 14.70 -4.27
N ALA A 83 -0.27 14.17 -4.23
CA ALA A 83 -0.58 12.81 -3.79
C ALA A 83 0.23 11.73 -4.54
N ASP A 84 0.60 11.97 -5.79
CA ASP A 84 1.35 11.05 -6.64
C ASP A 84 2.88 11.32 -6.64
N ASN A 85 3.36 12.31 -5.88
CA ASN A 85 4.77 12.70 -5.79
C ASN A 85 5.53 11.86 -4.75
N VAL A 86 6.11 10.75 -5.20
CA VAL A 86 6.82 9.77 -4.35
C VAL A 86 8.02 10.38 -3.63
N ASP A 87 8.83 11.16 -4.34
CA ASP A 87 10.08 11.69 -3.79
C ASP A 87 9.80 12.68 -2.66
N LEU A 88 8.80 13.55 -2.87
CA LEU A 88 8.39 14.52 -1.86
C LEU A 88 7.79 13.83 -0.63
N PHE A 89 7.00 12.77 -0.83
CA PHE A 89 6.49 11.97 0.28
C PHE A 89 7.61 11.27 1.06
N ALA A 90 8.58 10.68 0.36
CA ALA A 90 9.75 10.07 1.00
C ALA A 90 10.56 11.07 1.83
N ALA A 91 10.73 12.30 1.32
CA ALA A 91 11.38 13.38 2.05
C ALA A 91 10.61 13.80 3.30
N LYS A 92 9.28 13.93 3.21
CA LYS A 92 8.42 14.22 4.36
C LYS A 92 8.58 13.17 5.46
N LEU A 93 8.49 11.88 5.11
CA LEU A 93 8.66 10.78 6.07
C LEU A 93 10.06 10.78 6.73
N ALA A 94 11.10 11.10 5.98
CA ALA A 94 12.46 11.22 6.51
C ALA A 94 12.58 12.37 7.51
N ASN A 95 12.08 13.55 7.13
CA ASN A 95 12.15 14.77 7.94
C ASN A 95 11.35 14.65 9.24
N GLU A 96 10.24 13.89 9.23
CA GLU A 96 9.42 13.62 10.42
C GLU A 96 9.97 12.49 11.31
N GLY A 97 11.14 11.95 10.98
CA GLY A 97 11.81 10.89 11.71
C GLY A 97 11.18 9.50 11.55
N LEU A 98 10.15 9.36 10.69
CA LEU A 98 9.43 8.10 10.49
C LEU A 98 10.33 7.02 9.88
N THR A 99 11.30 7.39 9.05
CA THR A 99 12.28 6.47 8.45
C THR A 99 13.69 6.65 9.03
N ARG A 100 13.80 7.15 10.27
CA ARG A 100 15.10 7.44 10.94
C ARG A 100 15.99 8.38 10.11
N GLY A 101 15.38 9.34 9.41
CA GLY A 101 16.08 10.29 8.54
C GLY A 101 16.47 9.74 7.16
N ASN A 102 16.15 8.47 6.84
CA ASN A 102 16.51 7.88 5.55
C ASN A 102 15.47 8.23 4.48
N LEU A 103 15.93 8.71 3.32
CA LEU A 103 15.09 8.88 2.13
C LEU A 103 14.78 7.52 1.52
N MET A 104 13.55 7.03 1.73
CA MET A 104 13.13 5.69 1.28
C MET A 104 12.10 5.77 0.15
N VAL A 105 12.54 6.22 -1.03
CA VAL A 105 11.70 6.39 -2.23
C VAL A 105 11.01 5.09 -2.65
N SER A 106 11.71 3.95 -2.68
CA SER A 106 11.11 2.66 -3.02
C SER A 106 9.98 2.24 -2.07
N MET A 107 10.10 2.60 -0.79
CA MET A 107 9.07 2.34 0.21
C MET A 107 7.88 3.29 0.06
N ALA A 108 8.14 4.59 -0.14
CA ALA A 108 7.11 5.57 -0.44
C ALA A 108 6.31 5.19 -1.69
N SER A 109 6.99 4.69 -2.73
CA SER A 109 6.33 4.17 -3.94
C SER A 109 5.39 3.01 -3.62
N LYS A 110 5.81 2.03 -2.80
CA LYS A 110 4.94 0.91 -2.38
C LYS A 110 3.72 1.37 -1.57
N ILE A 111 3.86 2.45 -0.81
CA ILE A 111 2.76 3.02 -0.02
C ILE A 111 1.75 3.74 -0.92
N LEU A 112 2.23 4.58 -1.83
CA LEU A 112 1.38 5.40 -2.70
C LEU A 112 0.85 4.65 -3.91
N PHE A 113 1.53 3.58 -4.30
CA PHE A 113 1.20 2.74 -5.45
C PHE A 113 1.41 1.27 -5.09
N PRO A 114 0.60 0.71 -4.17
CA PRO A 114 0.66 -0.72 -3.88
C PRO A 114 0.32 -1.49 -5.16
N LEU A 115 1.35 -2.14 -5.70
CA LEU A 115 1.33 -3.12 -6.78
C LEU A 115 1.56 -4.51 -6.19
#